data_AF-A0A1D4PNJ4-F1
#
_entry.id   AF-A0A1D4PNJ4-F1
#
_cell.length_a   1.000
_cell.length_b   1.000
_cell.length_c   1.000
_cell.angle_alpha   90.00
_cell.angle_beta   90.00
_cell.angle_gamma   90.00
#
_symmetry.space_group_name_H-M   'P 1'
#
loop_
_entity.id
_entity.type
_entity.pdbx_description
1 polymer ?
#
loop_
_entity_poly.entity_id
_entity_poly.type
_entity_poly.pdbx_seq_one_letter_code
_entity_poly.pdbx_strand_id
1 'polypeptide(L)' 'MTKVEVEMNGEGRILVRPSGTEPLVRVMVEAATDEDAERFAQQIADVVQDKMGLDK' A
#
# COMPACT_ATOMS: atom_id res chain seq x y z
N MET A 1 -5.15 -8.37 -2.76
CA MET A 1 -5.58 -6.96 -2.61
C MET A 1 -6.97 -6.81 -2.00
N THR A 2 -7.77 -7.88 -1.86
CA THR A 2 -9.18 -7.78 -1.47
C THR A 2 -9.48 -7.37 -0.03
N LYS A 3 -8.60 -7.58 0.96
CA LYS A 3 -8.96 -7.30 2.36
C LYS A 3 -9.00 -5.79 2.66
N VAL A 4 -7.98 -5.06 2.23
CA VAL A 4 -7.92 -3.59 2.42
C VAL A 4 -8.98 -2.90 1.57
N GLU A 5 -9.15 -3.30 0.31
CA GLU A 5 -10.19 -2.73 -0.57
C GLU A 5 -11.61 -2.94 -0.01
N VAL A 6 -11.86 -4.07 0.64
CA VAL A 6 -13.14 -4.36 1.32
C VAL A 6 -13.29 -3.52 2.59
N GLU A 7 -12.24 -3.36 3.39
CA GLU A 7 -12.25 -2.50 4.59
C GLU A 7 -12.43 -1.02 4.24
N MET A 8 -11.98 -0.58 3.08
CA MET A 8 -12.19 0.79 2.57
C MET A 8 -13.64 1.04 2.13
N ASN A 9 -14.45 0.01 1.91
CA ASN A 9 -15.87 0.11 1.52
C ASN A 9 -16.14 1.09 0.33
N GLY A 10 -15.17 1.22 -0.59
CA GLY A 10 -15.24 2.16 -1.70
C GLY A 10 -14.86 3.62 -1.39
N GLU A 11 -14.63 3.97 -0.13
CA GLU A 11 -14.13 5.28 0.33
C GLU A 11 -12.60 5.30 0.40
N GLY A 12 -11.96 4.99 -0.72
CA GLY A 12 -10.50 5.01 -0.79
C GLY A 12 -9.95 4.52 -2.12
N ARG A 13 -8.64 4.76 -2.32
CA ARG A 13 -7.90 4.32 -3.50
C ARG A 13 -6.52 3.84 -3.11
N ILE A 14 -6.06 2.79 -3.78
CA ILE A 14 -4.70 2.27 -3.62
C ILE A 14 -4.02 2.35 -4.98
N LEU A 15 -2.83 2.93 -5.00
CA LEU A 15 -1.96 2.97 -6.17
C LEU A 15 -0.60 2.37 -5.81
N VAL A 16 -0.26 1.25 -6.45
CA VAL A 16 1.06 0.64 -6.34
C VAL A 16 1.77 0.75 -7.69
N ARG A 17 2.97 1.32 -7.69
CA ARG A 17 3.81 1.42 -8.89
C ARG A 17 5.28 1.15 -8.58
N PRO A 18 6.01 0.44 -9.45
CA PRO A 18 7.46 0.38 -9.33
C PRO A 18 8.06 1.77 -9.63
N SER A 19 9.20 2.09 -9.01
CA SER A 19 10.01 3.23 -9.43
C SER A 19 10.78 2.87 -10.70
N GLY A 20 10.79 3.77 -11.69
CA GLY A 20 11.53 3.57 -12.94
C GLY A 20 13.02 3.89 -12.85
N THR A 21 13.45 4.54 -11.77
CA THR A 21 14.82 5.05 -11.60
C THR A 21 15.52 4.51 -10.36
N GLU A 22 14.79 3.88 -9.46
CA GLU A 22 15.29 3.39 -8.17
C GLU A 22 14.76 1.98 -7.92
N PRO A 23 15.50 1.10 -7.22
CA PRO A 23 15.06 -0.26 -6.92
C PRO A 23 14.06 -0.28 -5.76
N LEU A 24 12.96 0.46 -5.89
CA LEU A 24 11.91 0.57 -4.87
C LEU A 24 10.51 0.56 -5.49
N VAL A 25 9.52 0.24 -4.66
CA VAL A 25 8.10 0.28 -5.00
C VAL A 25 7.44 1.44 -4.25
N ARG A 26 6.65 2.24 -4.96
CA ARG A 26 5.86 3.32 -4.37
C ARG A 26 4.43 2.84 -4.15
N VAL A 27 3.97 2.95 -2.91
CA VAL A 27 2.60 2.65 -2.49
C VAL A 27 1.96 3.97 -2.04
N MET A 28 0.82 4.32 -2.61
CA MET A 28 0.01 5.46 -2.22
C MET A 28 -1.38 4.97 -1.86
N VAL A 29 -1.92 5.48 -0.74
CA VAL A 29 -3.23 5.10 -0.22
C VAL A 29 -4.00 6.37 0.13
N GLU A 30 -5.24 6.45 -0.33
CA GLU A 30 -6.23 7.45 0.05
C GLU A 30 -7.33 6.74 0.85
N ALA A 31 -7.71 7.25 2.01
CA ALA A 31 -8.78 6.70 2.85
C ALA A 31 -9.60 7.83 3.50
N ALA A 32 -10.69 7.47 4.18
CA ALA A 32 -11.57 8.42 4.86
C ALA A 32 -10.89 9.22 6.00
N THR A 33 -9.87 8.63 6.65
CA THR A 33 -9.09 9.26 7.71
C THR A 33 -7.60 9.06 7.48
N ASP A 34 -6.78 9.98 8.00
CA ASP A 34 -5.31 9.87 7.94
C ASP A 34 -4.83 8.59 8.67
N GLU A 35 -5.47 8.26 9.79
CA GLU A 35 -5.16 7.08 10.60
C GLU A 35 -5.42 5.78 9.81
N ASP A 36 -6.52 5.71 9.05
CA ASP A 36 -6.80 4.58 8.16
C ASP A 36 -5.84 4.54 6.98
N ALA A 37 -5.55 5.69 6.36
CA ALA A 37 -4.61 5.77 5.24
C ALA A 37 -3.23 5.25 5.63
N GLU A 38 -2.73 5.66 6.80
CA GLU A 38 -1.44 5.22 7.33
C GLU A 38 -1.46 3.74 7.70
N ARG A 39 -2.51 3.28 8.38
CA ARG A 39 -2.69 1.85 8.73
C ARG A 39 -2.67 0.96 7.49
N PHE A 40 -3.41 1.33 6.44
CA PHE A 40 -3.49 0.57 5.21
C PHE A 40 -2.20 0.65 4.40
N ALA A 41 -1.56 1.82 4.33
CA ALA A 41 -0.27 1.97 3.66
C ALA A 41 0.79 1.07 4.28
N GLN A 42 0.86 1.02 5.61
CA GLN A 42 1.83 0.17 6.32
C GLN A 42 1.56 -1.32 6.07
N GLN A 43 0.31 -1.77 6.18
CA GLN A 43 -0.04 -3.18 5.90
C GLN A 43 0.34 -3.60 4.48
N ILE A 44 0.14 -2.73 3.49
CA ILE A 44 0.50 -3.02 2.10
C ILE A 44 2.02 -3.03 1.94
N ALA A 45 2.73 -2.07 2.55
CA ALA A 45 4.19 -2.01 2.52
C ALA A 45 4.82 -3.28 3.11
N ASP A 46 4.34 -3.77 4.26
CA ASP A 46 4.84 -4.99 4.91
C ASP A 46 4.68 -6.22 3.99
N VAL A 47 3.52 -6.35 3.32
CA VAL A 47 3.27 -7.44 2.38
C VAL A 47 4.15 -7.32 1.14
N VAL A 48 4.34 -6.12 0.61
CA VAL A 48 5.22 -5.88 -0.55
C VAL A 48 6.66 -6.23 -0.18
N GLN A 49 7.12 -5.86 1.01
CA GLN A 49 8.46 -6.16 1.50
C GLN A 49 8.67 -7.67 1.66
N ASP A 50 7.72 -8.40 2.26
CA ASP A 50 7.78 -9.86 2.40
C ASP A 50 7.78 -10.58 1.05
N LYS A 51 6.96 -10.13 0.09
CA LYS A 51 6.83 -10.77 -1.23
C LYS A 51 7.92 -10.42 -2.22
N MET A 52 8.44 -9.19 -2.19
CA MET A 52 9.49 -8.75 -3.12
C MET A 52 10.90 -8.88 -2.54
N GLY A 53 11.04 -9.16 -1.25
CA GLY A 53 12.35 -9.32 -0.61
C GLY A 53 13.19 -8.04 -0.67
N LEU A 54 12.56 -6.87 -0.70
CA LEU A 54 13.20 -5.57 -0.99
C LEU A 54 14.20 -5.09 0.07
N ASP A 55 14.44 -5.85 1.14
CA ASP A 55 15.48 -5.58 2.15
C ASP A 55 16.13 -6.88 2.67
N LYS A 56 16.55 -7.78 1.77
CA LYS A 56 17.47 -8.89 2.11
C LYS A 56 18.72 -8.89 1.23
#